data_AF-A0A0G2J0M8-F1
#
_entry.id   AF-A0A0G2J0M8-F1
#
_cell.length_a   1.000
_cell.length_b   1.000
_cell.length_c   1.000
_cell.angle_alpha   90.00
_cell.angle_beta   90.00
_cell.angle_gamma   90.00
#
_symmetry.space_group_name_H-M   'P 1'
#
loop_
_entity.id
_entity.type
_entity.pdbx_description
1 polymer ?
#
loop_
_entity_poly.entity_id
_entity_poly.type
_entity_poly.pdbx_seq_one_letter_code
_entity_poly.pdbx_strand_id
1 'polypeptide(L)'
;MEYQSIKEIEAIAVEILVLHNDLLSYQKEYTTHPTNPNIVTIYRQQHGLSQQQAYDSIDVLLRERYRRWYIAHSKLPILGEELDEQVQRYVGGCRDVLASNLHWR
;
A
#
# COMPACT_ATOMS: atom_id res chain seq x y z
N MET A 1 -9.26 18.68 15.84
CA MET A 1 -8.32 19.16 14.81
C MET A 1 -7.79 17.93 14.13
N GLU A 2 -8.28 17.64 12.92
CA GLU A 2 -7.82 16.47 12.17
C GLU A 2 -6.57 16.83 11.38
N TYR A 3 -5.49 16.06 11.53
CA TYR A 3 -4.25 16.31 10.82
C TYR A 3 -4.27 15.56 9.49
N GLN A 4 -4.37 16.31 8.39
CA GLN A 4 -4.44 15.77 7.03
C GLN A 4 -3.28 14.81 6.70
N SER A 5 -2.08 15.06 7.23
CA SER A 5 -0.92 14.18 7.03
C SER A 5 -1.09 12.81 7.66
N ILE A 6 -1.72 12.70 8.82
CA ILE A 6 -1.97 11.42 9.49
C ILE A 6 -2.98 10.59 8.68
N LYS A 7 -4.08 11.22 8.24
CA LYS A 7 -5.08 10.57 7.37
C LYS A 7 -4.48 10.10 6.04
N GLU A 8 -3.61 10.92 5.46
CA GLU A 8 -2.92 10.57 4.22
C GLU A 8 -2.01 9.34 4.42
N ILE A 9 -1.28 9.27 5.54
CA ILE A 9 -0.46 8.10 5.90
C ILE A 9 -1.33 6.84 6.03
N GLU A 10 -2.46 6.91 6.73
CA GLU A 10 -3.39 5.80 6.88
C GLU A 10 -3.93 5.30 5.54
N ALA A 11 -4.40 6.23 4.69
CA ALA A 11 -4.91 5.90 3.37
C ALA A 11 -3.85 5.21 2.51
N ILE A 12 -2.62 5.75 2.51
CA ILE A 12 -1.50 5.17 1.76
C ILE A 12 -1.11 3.79 2.33
N ALA A 13 -1.17 3.59 3.64
CA ALA A 13 -0.96 2.28 4.25
C ALA A 13 -1.93 1.25 3.67
N VAL A 14 -3.23 1.58 3.62
CA VAL A 14 -4.25 0.69 3.06
C VAL A 14 -4.00 0.45 1.57
N GLU A 15 -3.67 1.48 0.80
CA GLU A 15 -3.35 1.33 -0.63
C GLU A 15 -2.17 0.38 -0.87
N ILE A 16 -1.06 0.55 -0.16
CA ILE A 16 0.12 -0.33 -0.28
C ILE A 16 -0.23 -1.75 0.16
N LEU A 17 -0.98 -1.90 1.25
CA LEU A 17 -1.39 -3.20 1.77
C LEU A 17 -2.17 -4.01 0.72
N VAL A 18 -3.16 -3.36 0.08
CA VAL A 18 -4.00 -3.98 -0.96
C VAL A 18 -3.17 -4.34 -2.19
N LEU A 19 -2.32 -3.42 -2.67
CA LEU A 19 -1.47 -3.68 -3.84
C LEU A 19 -0.49 -4.85 -3.60
N HIS A 20 0.13 -4.91 -2.42
CA HIS A 20 0.97 -6.05 -2.05
C HIS A 20 0.19 -7.36 -1.95
N ASN A 21 -1.01 -7.31 -1.36
CA ASN A 21 -1.85 -8.49 -1.25
C ASN A 21 -2.15 -9.08 -2.62
N ASP A 22 -2.65 -8.25 -3.55
CA ASP A 22 -2.98 -8.68 -4.91
C ASP A 22 -1.77 -9.24 -5.67
N LEU A 23 -0.59 -8.62 -5.52
CA LEU A 23 0.64 -9.10 -6.16
C LEU A 23 1.06 -10.48 -5.64
N LEU A 24 1.02 -10.68 -4.32
CA LEU A 24 1.45 -11.93 -3.69
C LEU A 24 0.41 -13.05 -3.88
N SER A 25 -0.87 -12.71 -3.89
CA SER A 25 -1.97 -13.66 -4.02
C SER A 25 -2.27 -14.03 -5.47
N TYR A 26 -1.79 -13.24 -6.45
CA TYR A 26 -2.20 -13.32 -7.85
C TYR A 26 -2.24 -14.73 -8.41
N GLN A 27 -1.15 -15.49 -8.28
CA GLN A 27 -1.06 -16.83 -8.86
C GLN A 27 -2.13 -17.77 -8.31
N LYS A 28 -2.39 -17.70 -6.99
CA LYS A 28 -3.39 -18.50 -6.31
C LYS A 28 -4.80 -18.09 -6.73
N GLU A 29 -5.08 -16.78 -6.73
CA GLU A 29 -6.40 -16.25 -7.08
C GLU A 29 -6.73 -16.51 -8.54
N TYR A 30 -5.80 -16.27 -9.46
CA TYR A 30 -6.02 -16.49 -10.88
C TYR A 30 -6.29 -17.98 -11.20
N THR A 31 -5.65 -18.90 -10.49
CA THR A 31 -5.84 -20.34 -10.69
C THR A 31 -7.17 -20.85 -10.11
N THR A 32 -7.62 -20.29 -8.98
CA THR A 32 -8.81 -20.78 -8.27
C THR A 32 -10.09 -20.04 -8.66
N HIS A 33 -10.00 -18.72 -8.88
CA HIS A 33 -11.10 -17.82 -9.16
C HIS A 33 -10.65 -16.73 -10.15
N PRO A 34 -10.50 -17.05 -11.44
CA PRO A 34 -9.95 -16.12 -12.45
C PRO A 34 -10.77 -14.86 -12.67
N THR A 35 -12.01 -14.81 -12.19
CA THR A 35 -12.89 -13.64 -12.23
C THR A 35 -12.76 -12.73 -11.01
N ASN A 36 -11.92 -13.08 -10.02
CA ASN A 36 -11.68 -12.22 -8.87
C ASN A 36 -11.06 -10.88 -9.32
N PRO A 37 -11.47 -9.76 -8.72
CA PRO A 37 -11.00 -8.42 -9.09
C PRO A 37 -9.59 -8.14 -8.53
N ASN A 38 -8.62 -8.98 -8.89
CA ASN A 38 -7.21 -8.76 -8.60
C ASN A 38 -6.62 -7.74 -9.57
N ILE A 39 -5.83 -6.78 -9.08
CA ILE A 39 -5.30 -5.68 -9.90
C ILE A 39 -4.44 -6.17 -11.07
N VAL A 40 -3.69 -7.28 -10.92
CA VAL A 40 -2.90 -7.86 -12.02
C VAL A 40 -3.84 -8.40 -13.11
N THR A 41 -4.92 -9.09 -12.72
CA THR A 41 -5.96 -9.54 -13.67
C THR A 41 -6.59 -8.36 -14.41
N ILE A 42 -6.95 -7.31 -13.68
CA ILE A 42 -7.56 -6.11 -14.24
C ILE A 42 -6.62 -5.45 -15.26
N TYR A 43 -5.34 -5.27 -14.91
CA TYR A 43 -4.36 -4.66 -15.81
C TYR A 43 -4.15 -5.48 -17.08
N ARG A 44 -4.05 -6.81 -16.95
CA ARG A 44 -3.93 -7.71 -18.12
C ARG A 44 -5.16 -7.62 -19.03
N GLN A 45 -6.36 -7.64 -18.47
CA GLN A 45 -7.61 -7.69 -19.24
C GLN A 45 -7.96 -6.34 -19.86
N GLN A 46 -7.84 -5.24 -19.12
CA GLN A 46 -8.26 -3.91 -19.57
C GLN A 46 -7.23 -3.23 -20.46
N HIS A 47 -5.93 -3.51 -20.27
CA HIS A 47 -4.86 -2.88 -21.03
C HIS A 47 -4.15 -3.85 -22.00
N GLY A 48 -4.58 -5.11 -22.09
CA GLY A 48 -3.98 -6.11 -22.98
C GLY A 48 -2.54 -6.48 -22.62
N LEU A 49 -2.14 -6.27 -21.36
CA LEU A 49 -0.76 -6.44 -20.90
C LEU A 49 -0.42 -7.92 -20.69
N SER A 50 0.84 -8.27 -20.93
CA SER A 50 1.41 -9.48 -20.36
C SER A 50 1.43 -9.40 -18.83
N GLN A 51 1.59 -10.55 -18.16
CA GLN A 51 1.69 -10.58 -16.70
C GLN A 51 2.86 -9.75 -16.18
N GLN A 52 4.02 -9.81 -16.85
CA GLN A 52 5.19 -9.01 -16.46
C GLN A 52 4.91 -7.51 -16.62
N GLN A 53 4.33 -7.07 -17.73
CA GLN A 53 3.98 -5.67 -17.95
C GLN A 53 2.94 -5.16 -16.93
N ALA A 54 2.01 -6.01 -16.51
CA ALA A 54 1.08 -5.69 -15.44
C ALA A 54 1.82 -5.49 -14.11
N TYR A 55 2.74 -6.38 -13.75
CA TYR A 55 3.59 -6.22 -12.58
C TYR A 55 4.43 -4.95 -12.63
N ASP A 56 5.06 -4.65 -13.77
CA ASP A 56 5.86 -3.43 -13.94
C ASP A 56 5.00 -2.17 -13.74
N SER A 57 3.76 -2.19 -14.23
CA SER A 57 2.81 -1.07 -14.05
C SER A 57 2.38 -0.91 -12.59
N ILE A 58 2.17 -2.02 -11.87
CA ILE A 58 1.82 -1.99 -10.45
C ILE A 58 3.01 -1.56 -9.58
N ASP A 59 4.25 -1.91 -9.96
CA ASP A 59 5.47 -1.43 -9.28
C ASP A 59 5.56 0.10 -9.36
N VAL A 60 5.20 0.71 -10.51
CA VAL A 60 5.12 2.18 -10.64
C VAL A 60 4.08 2.76 -9.68
N LEU A 61 2.91 2.12 -9.54
CA LEU A 61 1.91 2.56 -8.56
C LEU A 61 2.44 2.47 -7.13
N LEU A 62 3.06 1.35 -6.74
CA LEU A 62 3.64 1.17 -5.41
C LEU A 62 4.70 2.23 -5.09
N ARG A 63 5.62 2.49 -6.02
CA ARG A 63 6.64 3.55 -5.85
C ARG A 63 6.01 4.91 -5.61
N GLU A 64 4.94 5.23 -6.33
CA GLU A 64 4.21 6.49 -6.12
C GLU A 64 3.55 6.57 -4.74
N ARG A 65 2.97 5.46 -4.24
CA ARG A 65 2.45 5.40 -2.86
C ARG A 65 3.55 5.61 -1.83
N TYR A 66 4.69 4.94 -1.97
CA TYR A 66 5.84 5.16 -1.08
C TYR A 66 6.34 6.60 -1.12
N ARG A 67 6.39 7.22 -2.31
CA ARG A 67 6.74 8.64 -2.43
C ARG A 67 5.76 9.53 -1.68
N ARG A 68 4.45 9.32 -1.84
CA ARG A 68 3.41 10.04 -1.10
C ARG A 68 3.53 9.82 0.41
N TRP A 69 3.87 8.61 0.85
CA TRP A 69 4.08 8.29 2.27
C TRP A 69 5.17 9.17 2.87
N TYR A 70 6.34 9.24 2.22
CA TYR A 70 7.46 10.06 2.71
C TYR A 70 7.09 11.55 2.80
N ILE A 71 6.32 12.06 1.83
CA ILE A 71 5.84 13.44 1.83
C ILE A 71 4.82 13.68 2.95
N ALA A 72 3.90 12.76 3.19
CA ALA A 72 2.92 12.86 4.26
C ALA A 72 3.61 12.79 5.63
N HIS A 73 4.58 11.89 5.78
CA HIS A 73 5.41 11.76 6.97
C HIS A 73 6.22 13.03 7.28
N SER A 74 6.79 13.69 6.26
CA SER A 74 7.50 14.96 6.46
C SER A 74 6.59 16.14 6.84
N LYS A 75 5.26 15.97 6.69
CA LYS A 75 4.23 16.96 7.02
C LYS A 75 3.49 16.62 8.32
N LEU A 76 4.00 15.68 9.12
CA LEU A 76 3.45 15.43 10.44
C LEU A 76 3.55 16.70 11.29
N PRO A 77 2.48 17.05 12.02
CA PRO A 77 2.49 18.22 12.88
C PRO A 77 3.45 18.02 14.06
N ILE A 78 3.94 19.12 14.62
CA ILE A 78 4.67 19.12 15.91
C ILE A 78 3.65 19.42 17.00
N LEU A 79 3.42 18.45 17.88
CA LEU A 79 2.35 18.48 18.88
C LEU A 79 2.87 18.45 20.32
N GLY A 80 4.19 18.38 20.50
CA GLY A 80 4.85 18.26 21.80
C GLY A 80 5.23 16.82 22.08
N GLU A 81 6.27 16.64 22.90
CA GLU A 81 7.02 15.39 23.06
C GLU A 81 6.14 14.14 23.26
N GLU A 82 5.20 14.18 24.21
CA GLU A 82 4.33 13.03 24.51
C GLU A 82 3.43 12.64 23.33
N LEU A 83 2.84 13.62 22.65
CA LEU A 83 1.92 13.36 21.54
C LEU A 83 2.70 13.03 20.26
N ASP A 84 3.86 13.64 20.05
CA ASP A 84 4.77 13.29 18.96
C ASP A 84 5.24 11.83 19.08
N GLU A 85 5.56 11.35 20.29
CA GLU A 85 5.89 9.93 20.53
C GLU A 85 4.73 9.00 20.13
N GLN A 86 3.50 9.34 20.54
CA GLN A 86 2.31 8.56 20.20
C GLN A 86 2.05 8.53 18.69
N VAL A 87 2.19 9.67 18.01
CA VAL A 87 2.06 9.76 16.54
C VAL A 87 3.12 8.91 15.85
N GLN A 88 4.37 8.96 16.28
CA GLN A 88 5.44 8.13 15.72
C GLN A 88 5.17 6.63 15.93
N ARG A 89 4.69 6.25 17.11
CA ARG A 89 4.32 4.85 17.41
C ARG A 89 3.17 4.38 16.53
N TYR A 90 2.15 5.22 16.33
CA TYR A 90 1.02 4.92 15.46
C TYR A 90 1.44 4.74 13.99
N VAL A 91 2.22 5.68 13.46
CA VAL A 91 2.78 5.60 12.09
C VAL A 91 3.68 4.37 11.92
N GLY A 92 4.46 4.03 12.97
CA GLY A 92 5.23 2.79 13.04
C GLY A 92 4.35 1.55 12.91
N GLY A 93 3.24 1.49 13.65
CA GLY A 93 2.26 0.41 13.55
C GLY A 93 1.67 0.25 12.15
N CYS A 94 1.35 1.35 11.46
CA CYS A 94 0.91 1.29 10.05
C CYS A 94 1.97 0.64 9.15
N ARG A 95 3.25 0.97 9.36
CA ARG A 95 4.36 0.36 8.61
C ARG A 95 4.52 -1.14 8.93
N ASP A 96 4.34 -1.54 10.19
CA ASP A 96 4.45 -2.94 10.60
C ASP A 96 3.36 -3.80 9.96
N VAL A 97 2.14 -3.26 9.84
CA VAL A 97 1.04 -3.90 9.11
C VAL A 97 1.42 -4.12 7.64
N LEU A 98 2.05 -3.14 6.97
CA LEU A 98 2.55 -3.32 5.61
C LEU A 98 3.59 -4.45 5.51
N ALA A 99 4.52 -4.51 6.47
CA ALA A 99 5.55 -5.53 6.52
C ALA A 99 4.96 -6.93 6.79
N SER A 100 3.87 -7.02 7.55
CA SER A 100 3.23 -8.30 7.88
C SER A 100 2.78 -9.07 6.63
N ASN A 101 2.27 -8.37 5.59
CA ASN A 101 1.81 -9.00 4.36
C ASN A 101 2.95 -9.68 3.58
N LEU A 102 4.19 -9.19 3.72
CA LEU A 102 5.38 -9.81 3.10
C LEU A 102 5.86 -11.07 3.85
N HIS A 103 5.52 -11.19 5.13
CA HIS A 103 5.97 -12.28 6.01
C HIS A 103 4.87 -13.31 6.30
N TRP A 104 3.63 -13.01 5.92
CA TRP A 104 2.50 -13.92 6.07
C TRP A 104 2.68 -15.13 5.14
N ARG A 105 2.67 -16.34 5.71
CA ARG A 105 2.82 -17.61 5.01
C ARG A 105 1.54 -18.41 5.08
#